data_AF-A0AAC8ZX96-F1
#
_entry.id   AF-A0AAC8ZX96-F1
#
_cell.length_a   1.000
_cell.length_b   1.000
_cell.length_c   1.000
_cell.angle_alpha   90.00
_cell.angle_beta   90.00
_cell.angle_gamma   90.00
#
_symmetry.space_group_name_H-M   'P 1'
#
loop_
_entity.id
_entity.type
_entity.pdbx_description
1 polymer ?
#
loop_
_entity_poly.entity_id
_entity_poly.type
_entity_poly.pdbx_seq_one_letter_code
_entity_poly.pdbx_strand_id
1 'polypeptide(L)'
;MTALILTADNVLTVKRAVRDALPEVKSSHLSEAMAAAVGYGKHAALIADIERRDPQDPEIRLLDEVAFFRRLSELGVDAISPDDGLDLFAFLRVPEDGKILIKTRPVSADSIDYTSIRARAWRNVMVAAVNVAVEQRLISVRPGDNRWPGWTLDRAQQHRQAGNSGITFRFAIGDIPAVGYVGDAGFDEVSVHVALWPTDRGEEWVSVGNAGFTAGDVFASGWLERRSGAWLQYSVSSLKCRKQRLETVASLDIKPTCFGDRGRLIM
;
A
#
# COMPACT_ATOMS: atom_id res chain seq x y z
N MET A 1 -9.51 0.90 7.75
CA MET A 1 -8.59 1.50 6.74
C MET A 1 -8.98 1.04 5.34
N THR A 2 -9.12 2.00 4.43
CA THR A 2 -9.58 1.84 3.04
C THR A 2 -8.75 2.77 2.15
N ALA A 3 -8.47 2.38 0.91
CA ALA A 3 -7.84 3.26 -0.07
C ALA A 3 -8.84 3.79 -1.10
N LEU A 4 -8.59 4.98 -1.64
CA LEU A 4 -9.36 5.64 -2.68
C LEU A 4 -8.52 5.79 -3.94
N ILE A 5 -9.10 5.42 -5.08
CA ILE A 5 -8.56 5.78 -6.40
C ILE A 5 -8.94 7.24 -6.69
N LEU A 6 -7.94 8.14 -6.73
CA LEU A 6 -8.12 9.58 -6.80
C LEU A 6 -8.48 10.08 -8.19
N THR A 7 -9.77 10.03 -8.50
CA THR A 7 -10.40 10.77 -9.61
C THR A 7 -11.45 11.74 -9.07
N ALA A 8 -11.80 12.77 -9.85
CA ALA A 8 -12.83 13.72 -9.44
C ALA A 8 -14.18 13.03 -9.19
N ASP A 9 -14.55 12.07 -10.05
CA ASP A 9 -15.78 11.30 -9.94
C ASP A 9 -15.79 10.38 -8.71
N ASN A 10 -14.66 9.74 -8.41
CA ASN A 10 -14.55 8.88 -7.23
C ASN A 10 -14.63 9.70 -5.94
N VAL A 11 -13.95 10.85 -5.87
CA VAL A 11 -14.04 11.76 -4.72
C VAL A 11 -15.48 12.23 -4.52
N LEU A 12 -16.18 12.60 -5.60
CA LEU A 12 -17.59 13.00 -5.55
C LEU A 12 -18.50 11.87 -5.09
N THR A 13 -18.25 10.64 -5.56
CA THR A 13 -19.03 9.45 -5.21
C THR A 13 -18.85 9.09 -3.74
N VAL A 14 -17.62 9.08 -3.25
CA VAL A 14 -17.34 8.83 -1.82
C VAL A 14 -17.95 9.95 -0.96
N LYS A 15 -17.82 11.22 -1.36
CA LYS A 15 -18.46 12.33 -0.65
C LYS A 15 -19.99 12.17 -0.56
N ARG A 16 -20.65 11.67 -1.61
CA ARG A 16 -22.09 11.36 -1.59
C ARG A 16 -22.39 10.30 -0.54
N ALA A 17 -21.66 9.18 -0.55
CA ALA A 17 -21.85 8.11 0.44
C ALA A 17 -21.59 8.58 1.88
N VAL A 18 -20.56 9.41 2.10
CA VAL A 18 -20.27 10.00 3.42
C VAL A 18 -21.40 10.93 3.88
N ARG A 19 -21.97 11.74 2.98
CA ARG A 19 -23.10 12.62 3.31
C ARG A 19 -24.34 11.84 3.70
N ASP A 20 -24.57 10.67 3.10
CA ASP A 20 -25.67 9.81 3.49
C ASP A 20 -25.45 9.23 4.90
N ALA A 21 -24.20 8.98 5.28
CA ALA A 21 -23.82 8.52 6.61
C ALA A 21 -23.78 9.64 7.68
N LEU A 22 -23.50 10.89 7.27
CA LEU A 22 -23.37 12.08 8.12
C LEU A 22 -24.27 13.22 7.59
N PRO A 23 -25.61 13.06 7.63
CA PRO A 23 -26.55 13.98 6.98
C PRO A 23 -26.57 15.39 7.60
N GLU A 24 -26.17 15.53 8.86
CA GLU A 24 -26.07 16.80 9.59
C GLU A 24 -24.85 17.64 9.20
N VAL A 25 -23.84 17.03 8.56
CA VAL A 25 -22.61 17.73 8.19
C VAL A 25 -22.76 18.48 6.86
N LYS A 26 -22.40 19.77 6.87
CA LYS A 26 -22.44 20.59 5.66
C LYS A 26 -21.59 19.98 4.53
N SER A 27 -22.15 19.96 3.32
CA SER A 27 -21.47 19.44 2.12
C SER A 27 -20.09 20.08 1.86
N SER A 28 -19.91 21.37 2.17
CA SER A 28 -18.62 22.04 2.05
C SER A 28 -17.59 21.53 3.08
N HIS A 29 -18.01 21.22 4.31
CA HIS A 29 -17.14 20.64 5.32
C HIS A 29 -16.72 19.23 4.94
N LEU A 30 -17.62 18.43 4.38
CA LEU A 30 -17.29 17.10 3.86
C LEU A 30 -16.25 17.15 2.73
N SER A 31 -16.33 18.14 1.83
CA SER A 31 -15.30 18.34 0.80
C SER A 31 -13.91 18.62 1.38
N GLU A 32 -13.84 19.48 2.39
CA GLU A 32 -12.59 19.82 3.08
C GLU A 32 -12.05 18.65 3.90
N ALA A 33 -12.92 17.91 4.61
CA ALA A 33 -12.53 16.73 5.36
C ALA A 33 -12.06 15.58 4.46
N MET A 34 -12.73 15.36 3.32
CA MET A 34 -12.27 14.40 2.30
C MET A 34 -10.89 14.76 1.76
N ALA A 35 -10.61 16.06 1.58
CA ALA A 35 -9.30 16.51 1.16
C ALA A 35 -8.23 16.21 2.22
N ALA A 36 -8.53 16.49 3.50
CA ALA A 36 -7.65 16.17 4.62
C ALA A 36 -7.39 14.66 4.75
N ALA A 37 -8.41 13.82 4.55
CA ALA A 37 -8.30 12.36 4.61
C ALA A 37 -7.29 11.79 3.62
N VAL A 38 -7.05 12.46 2.49
CA VAL A 38 -6.06 12.04 1.48
C VAL A 38 -4.82 12.95 1.45
N GLY A 39 -4.63 13.76 2.50
CA GLY A 39 -3.40 14.51 2.75
C GLY A 39 -3.36 15.95 2.22
N TYR A 40 -4.49 16.54 1.82
CA TYR A 40 -4.57 17.93 1.35
C TYR A 40 -5.18 18.85 2.39
N GLY A 41 -4.60 20.04 2.56
CA GLY A 41 -5.15 21.05 3.48
C GLY A 41 -6.41 21.77 2.97
N LYS A 42 -6.73 21.66 1.67
CA LYS A 42 -7.90 22.28 1.02
C LYS A 42 -8.44 21.43 -0.11
N HIS A 43 -9.76 21.43 -0.32
CA HIS A 43 -10.39 20.68 -1.41
C HIS A 43 -9.95 21.16 -2.80
N ALA A 44 -9.79 22.47 -2.99
CA ALA A 44 -9.33 23.02 -4.27
C ALA A 44 -7.93 22.52 -4.66
N ALA A 45 -7.03 22.32 -3.68
CA ALA A 45 -5.70 21.78 -3.95
C ALA A 45 -5.74 20.31 -4.37
N LEU A 46 -6.64 19.51 -3.78
CA LEU A 46 -6.90 18.14 -4.20
C LEU A 46 -7.40 18.09 -5.65
N ILE A 47 -8.42 18.89 -6.00
CA ILE A 47 -8.98 18.90 -7.36
C ILE A 47 -7.93 19.33 -8.39
N ALA A 48 -7.18 20.40 -8.11
CA ALA A 48 -6.12 20.85 -9.01
C ALA A 48 -4.97 19.83 -9.18
N ASP A 49 -4.72 18.98 -8.18
CA ASP A 49 -3.76 17.88 -8.31
C ASP A 49 -4.32 16.73 -9.17
N ILE A 50 -5.59 16.36 -8.97
CA ILE A 50 -6.28 15.35 -9.78
C ILE A 50 -6.29 15.76 -11.26
N GLU A 51 -6.63 17.01 -11.56
CA GLU A 51 -6.71 17.53 -12.94
C GLU A 51 -5.36 17.57 -13.66
N ARG A 52 -4.24 17.64 -12.91
CA ARG A 52 -2.88 17.63 -13.47
C ARG A 52 -2.37 16.22 -13.79
N ARG A 53 -3.03 15.19 -13.30
CA ARG A 53 -2.59 13.80 -13.45
C ARG A 53 -3.21 13.14 -14.67
N ASP A 54 -2.56 12.08 -15.13
CA ASP A 54 -3.09 11.21 -16.17
C ASP A 54 -4.36 10.51 -15.65
N PRO A 55 -5.54 10.73 -16.28
CA PRO A 55 -6.78 10.06 -15.89
C PRO A 55 -6.74 8.54 -16.04
N GLN A 56 -5.83 8.01 -16.88
CA GLN A 56 -5.65 6.57 -17.06
C GLN A 56 -4.79 5.93 -15.96
N ASP A 57 -4.02 6.74 -15.22
CA ASP A 57 -3.21 6.28 -14.11
C ASP A 57 -3.40 7.14 -12.85
N PRO A 58 -4.63 7.14 -12.28
CA PRO A 58 -4.92 7.91 -11.09
C PRO A 58 -4.14 7.38 -9.89
N GLU A 59 -3.72 8.29 -9.03
CA GLU A 59 -3.07 7.94 -7.76
C GLU A 59 -4.04 7.20 -6.84
N ILE A 60 -3.53 6.28 -6.03
CA ILE A 60 -4.30 5.56 -5.02
C ILE A 60 -3.76 5.98 -3.66
N ARG A 61 -4.62 6.41 -2.74
CA ARG A 61 -4.21 6.82 -1.38
C ARG A 61 -5.06 6.17 -0.31
N LEU A 62 -4.44 5.84 0.82
CA LEU A 62 -5.20 5.51 2.03
C LEU A 62 -6.02 6.72 2.50
N LEU A 63 -7.24 6.44 2.95
CA LEU A 63 -8.10 7.40 3.62
C LEU A 63 -7.75 7.41 5.12
N ASP A 64 -7.24 8.55 5.59
CA ASP A 64 -6.96 8.81 6.99
C ASP A 64 -8.22 9.36 7.69
N GLU A 65 -8.92 8.48 8.41
CA GLU A 65 -10.13 8.82 9.17
C GLU A 65 -9.83 9.81 10.31
N VAL A 66 -8.64 9.73 10.92
CA VAL A 66 -8.26 10.65 11.99
C VAL A 66 -8.09 12.06 11.42
N ALA A 67 -7.45 12.19 10.25
CA ALA A 67 -7.36 13.47 9.55
C ALA A 67 -8.73 13.99 9.10
N PHE A 68 -9.61 13.10 8.63
CA PHE A 68 -10.98 13.44 8.25
C PHE A 68 -11.77 14.05 9.43
N PHE A 69 -11.86 13.35 10.56
CA PHE A 69 -12.63 13.81 11.71
C PHE A 69 -12.00 15.02 12.40
N ARG A 70 -10.66 15.08 12.46
CA ARG A 70 -9.96 16.29 12.94
C ARG A 70 -10.35 17.51 12.11
N ARG A 71 -10.39 17.37 10.78
CA ARG A 71 -10.77 18.47 9.89
C ARG A 71 -12.24 18.89 10.07
N LEU A 72 -13.15 17.96 10.34
CA LEU A 72 -14.53 18.30 10.68
C LEU A 72 -14.61 19.11 11.98
N SER A 73 -13.85 18.69 13.00
CA SER A 73 -13.78 19.41 14.28
C SER A 73 -13.24 20.85 14.12
N GLU A 74 -12.18 21.03 13.32
CA GLU A 74 -11.65 22.37 12.98
C GLU A 74 -12.68 23.28 12.29
N LEU A 75 -13.66 22.69 11.59
CA LEU A 75 -14.74 23.40 10.90
C LEU A 75 -15.98 23.61 11.78
N GLY A 76 -15.90 23.30 13.08
CA GLY A 76 -16.96 23.50 14.05
C GLY A 76 -18.08 22.46 13.99
N VAL A 77 -17.79 21.26 13.48
CA VAL A 77 -18.68 20.10 13.62
C VAL A 77 -18.33 19.44 14.96
N ASP A 78 -19.32 19.26 15.83
CA ASP A 78 -19.12 18.63 17.14
C ASP A 78 -18.44 17.27 16.97
N ALA A 79 -17.44 17.02 17.82
CA ALA A 79 -16.55 15.88 17.68
C ALA A 79 -17.34 14.56 17.80
N ILE A 80 -17.53 13.88 16.66
CA ILE A 80 -17.64 12.42 16.67
C ILE A 80 -16.30 11.95 17.25
N SER A 81 -16.32 11.30 18.42
CA SER A 81 -15.10 10.78 19.01
C SER A 81 -14.39 9.91 17.97
N PRO A 82 -13.07 10.02 17.79
CA PRO A 82 -12.33 9.11 16.94
C PRO A 82 -12.69 7.64 17.27
N ASP A 83 -12.89 7.32 18.55
CA ASP A 83 -13.29 5.98 18.99
C ASP A 83 -14.68 5.54 18.53
N ASP A 84 -15.58 6.46 18.17
CA ASP A 84 -16.93 6.17 17.67
C ASP A 84 -16.98 6.05 16.12
N GLY A 85 -15.90 6.40 15.41
CA GLY A 85 -15.88 6.58 13.95
C GLY A 85 -14.86 5.75 13.16
N LEU A 86 -14.10 4.86 13.82
CA LEU A 86 -12.87 4.22 13.29
C LEU A 86 -13.00 3.19 12.15
N ASP A 87 -14.13 3.15 11.45
CA ASP A 87 -14.27 2.35 10.22
C ASP A 87 -15.27 2.97 9.21
N LEU A 88 -15.50 4.29 9.27
CA LEU A 88 -16.44 4.98 8.38
C LEU A 88 -16.24 4.58 6.92
N PHE A 89 -15.00 4.68 6.41
CA PHE A 89 -14.71 4.40 5.00
C PHE A 89 -14.74 2.91 4.66
N ALA A 90 -14.58 2.03 5.65
CA ALA A 90 -14.66 0.58 5.43
C ALA A 90 -16.11 0.09 5.24
N PHE A 91 -17.08 0.82 5.78
CA PHE A 91 -18.51 0.49 5.70
C PHE A 91 -19.31 1.32 4.70
N LEU A 92 -18.66 2.28 4.01
CA LEU A 92 -19.34 3.04 2.96
C LEU A 92 -19.84 2.11 1.85
N ARG A 93 -21.10 2.33 1.45
CA ARG A 93 -21.68 1.69 0.28
C ARG A 93 -21.40 2.58 -0.93
N VAL A 94 -20.40 2.19 -1.71
CA VAL A 94 -20.11 2.83 -3.01
C VAL A 94 -20.44 1.86 -4.15
N PRO A 95 -20.88 2.38 -5.32
CA PRO A 95 -21.00 1.55 -6.52
C PRO A 95 -19.63 1.03 -6.96
N GLU A 96 -19.61 -0.12 -7.66
CA GLU A 96 -18.42 -0.72 -8.26
C GLU A 96 -17.22 -0.88 -7.29
N ASP A 97 -17.38 -1.75 -6.29
CA ASP A 97 -16.33 -2.10 -5.33
C ASP A 97 -15.03 -2.51 -6.04
N GLY A 98 -13.89 -2.01 -5.56
CA GLY A 98 -12.58 -2.19 -6.19
C GLY A 98 -12.22 -1.19 -7.31
N LYS A 99 -13.16 -0.38 -7.80
CA LYS A 99 -12.89 0.70 -8.79
C LYS A 99 -12.98 2.12 -8.21
N ILE A 100 -13.59 2.27 -7.05
CA ILE A 100 -13.67 3.53 -6.31
C ILE A 100 -12.85 3.41 -5.03
N LEU A 101 -13.28 2.52 -4.15
CA LEU A 101 -12.60 2.18 -2.91
C LEU A 101 -11.92 0.82 -3.04
N ILE A 102 -10.77 0.68 -2.40
CA ILE A 102 -10.03 -0.57 -2.30
C ILE A 102 -9.94 -0.93 -0.82
N LYS A 103 -10.45 -2.11 -0.46
CA LYS A 103 -10.32 -2.65 0.88
C LYS A 103 -8.84 -2.91 1.19
N THR A 104 -8.31 -2.30 2.25
CA THR A 104 -6.90 -2.50 2.64
C THR A 104 -6.74 -3.28 3.94
N ARG A 105 -7.84 -3.55 4.66
CA ARG A 105 -7.84 -4.34 5.89
C ARG A 105 -8.68 -5.62 5.71
N PRO A 106 -8.08 -6.82 5.64
CA PRO A 106 -8.82 -8.07 5.70
C PRO A 106 -9.30 -8.36 7.14
N VAL A 107 -10.30 -9.23 7.31
CA VAL A 107 -10.77 -9.68 8.64
C VAL A 107 -9.63 -10.30 9.46
N SER A 108 -8.67 -10.94 8.77
CA SER A 108 -7.52 -11.55 9.42
C SER A 108 -6.52 -10.54 10.02
N ALA A 109 -6.62 -9.26 9.66
CA ALA A 109 -5.73 -8.20 10.14
C ALA A 109 -5.73 -8.08 11.67
N ASP A 110 -6.89 -8.28 12.30
CA ASP A 110 -7.07 -8.12 13.75
C ASP A 110 -6.30 -9.16 14.56
N SER A 111 -5.91 -10.26 13.91
CA SER A 111 -5.11 -11.32 14.52
C SER A 111 -3.60 -11.15 14.32
N ILE A 112 -3.17 -10.09 13.63
CA ILE A 112 -1.77 -9.85 13.28
C ILE A 112 -1.30 -8.61 14.03
N ASP A 113 -0.47 -8.84 15.04
CA ASP A 113 0.17 -7.77 15.78
C ASP A 113 1.70 -7.81 15.64
N TYR A 114 2.29 -6.64 15.47
CA TYR A 114 3.72 -6.42 15.28
C TYR A 114 4.44 -6.24 16.62
N THR A 115 4.12 -7.09 17.59
CA THR A 115 4.65 -6.99 18.97
C THR A 115 6.13 -7.30 19.05
N SER A 116 6.62 -8.27 18.25
CA SER A 116 8.03 -8.65 18.25
C SER A 116 8.89 -7.71 17.39
N ILE A 117 10.14 -7.52 17.79
CA ILE A 117 11.11 -6.73 17.03
C ILE A 117 11.33 -7.27 15.61
N ARG A 118 11.30 -8.59 15.44
CA ARG A 118 11.42 -9.25 14.12
C ARG A 118 10.20 -8.97 13.24
N ALA A 119 9.00 -8.99 13.83
CA ALA A 119 7.77 -8.71 13.09
C ALA A 119 7.74 -7.26 12.61
N ARG A 120 8.14 -6.29 13.46
CA ARG A 120 8.33 -4.88 13.05
C ARG A 120 9.37 -4.74 11.95
N ALA A 121 10.54 -5.38 12.11
CA ALA A 121 11.59 -5.32 11.11
C ALA A 121 11.11 -5.86 9.75
N TRP A 122 10.52 -7.06 9.72
CA TRP A 122 9.95 -7.62 8.48
C TRP A 122 8.96 -6.65 7.84
N ARG A 123 8.00 -6.16 8.61
CA ARG A 123 6.96 -5.26 8.11
C ARG A 123 7.55 -3.98 7.54
N ASN A 124 8.51 -3.36 8.21
CA ASN A 124 9.11 -2.10 7.75
C ASN A 124 9.80 -2.26 6.39
N VAL A 125 10.61 -3.31 6.22
CA VAL A 125 11.31 -3.51 4.95
C VAL A 125 10.34 -3.86 3.81
N MET A 126 9.33 -4.68 4.10
CA MET A 126 8.31 -5.03 3.10
C MET A 126 7.47 -3.82 2.68
N VAL A 127 7.01 -3.01 3.64
CA VAL A 127 6.27 -1.78 3.36
C VAL A 127 7.10 -0.80 2.54
N ALA A 128 8.38 -0.64 2.85
CA ALA A 128 9.28 0.21 2.09
C ALA A 128 9.41 -0.24 0.62
N ALA A 129 9.62 -1.54 0.40
CA ALA A 129 9.75 -2.09 -0.94
C ALA A 129 8.48 -1.91 -1.78
N VAL A 130 7.29 -2.16 -1.20
CA VAL A 130 6.02 -1.97 -1.91
C VAL A 130 5.75 -0.49 -2.19
N ASN A 131 5.99 0.40 -1.23
CA ASN A 131 5.84 1.84 -1.44
C ASN A 131 6.67 2.31 -2.64
N VAL A 132 7.94 1.91 -2.70
CA VAL A 132 8.84 2.28 -3.80
C VAL A 132 8.43 1.64 -5.12
N ALA A 133 8.01 0.37 -5.12
CA ALA A 133 7.55 -0.29 -6.35
C ALA A 133 6.30 0.40 -6.95
N VAL A 134 5.41 0.91 -6.10
CA VAL A 134 4.25 1.72 -6.52
C VAL A 134 4.70 3.11 -6.99
N GLU A 135 5.61 3.76 -6.26
CA GLU A 135 6.15 5.09 -6.61
C GLU A 135 6.86 5.08 -7.97
N GLN A 136 7.67 4.05 -8.23
CA GLN A 136 8.35 3.82 -9.51
C GLN A 136 7.42 3.26 -10.60
N ARG A 137 6.12 3.10 -10.30
CA ARG A 137 5.09 2.57 -11.21
C ARG A 137 5.46 1.20 -11.80
N LEU A 138 6.15 0.35 -11.04
CA LEU A 138 6.45 -1.04 -11.44
C LEU A 138 5.23 -1.94 -11.25
N ILE A 139 4.36 -1.58 -10.31
CA ILE A 139 3.07 -2.21 -10.02
C ILE A 139 2.07 -1.14 -9.59
N SER A 140 0.78 -1.48 -9.58
CA SER A 140 -0.19 -0.85 -8.69
C SER A 140 -0.84 -1.88 -7.75
N VAL A 141 -1.61 -1.39 -6.78
CA VAL A 141 -2.37 -2.25 -5.86
C VAL A 141 -3.65 -2.81 -6.49
N ARG A 142 -3.95 -2.48 -7.75
CA ARG A 142 -5.09 -3.05 -8.49
C ARG A 142 -4.77 -4.48 -8.95
N PRO A 143 -5.77 -5.38 -9.00
CA PRO A 143 -5.58 -6.73 -9.53
C PRO A 143 -4.97 -6.71 -10.94
N GLY A 144 -3.96 -7.55 -11.18
CA GLY A 144 -3.33 -7.74 -12.50
C GLY A 144 -2.50 -6.57 -13.06
N ASP A 145 -2.42 -5.44 -12.36
CA ASP A 145 -1.75 -4.21 -12.83
C ASP A 145 -0.23 -4.26 -12.56
N ASN A 146 0.46 -5.11 -13.31
CA ASN A 146 1.91 -5.22 -13.37
C ASN A 146 2.44 -4.34 -14.52
N ARG A 147 3.55 -3.63 -14.31
CA ARG A 147 3.96 -2.53 -15.22
C ARG A 147 5.44 -2.51 -15.58
N TRP A 148 6.20 -3.53 -15.16
CA TRP A 148 7.61 -3.60 -15.52
C TRP A 148 7.82 -3.89 -17.01
N PRO A 149 8.94 -3.41 -17.60
CA PRO A 149 9.26 -3.67 -19.00
C PRO A 149 9.20 -5.15 -19.39
N GLY A 150 8.53 -5.43 -20.50
CA GLY A 150 8.35 -6.78 -21.04
C GLY A 150 7.27 -7.61 -20.35
N TRP A 151 6.55 -7.08 -19.36
CA TRP A 151 5.34 -7.70 -18.84
C TRP A 151 4.25 -7.79 -19.92
N THR A 152 3.51 -8.91 -19.96
CA THR A 152 2.33 -9.10 -20.82
C THR A 152 1.26 -9.94 -20.13
N LEU A 153 -0.01 -9.62 -20.38
CA LEU A 153 -1.17 -10.39 -19.93
C LEU A 153 -1.33 -11.71 -20.71
N ASP A 154 -0.73 -11.84 -21.89
CA ASP A 154 -0.77 -13.07 -22.67
C ASP A 154 0.14 -14.11 -22.02
N ARG A 155 -0.45 -15.01 -21.22
CA ARG A 155 0.27 -16.10 -20.54
C ARG A 155 1.05 -17.00 -21.52
N ALA A 156 0.56 -17.20 -22.74
CA ALA A 156 1.27 -17.99 -23.74
C ALA A 156 2.52 -17.25 -24.27
N GLN A 157 2.52 -15.91 -24.28
CA GLN A 157 3.72 -15.12 -24.54
C GLN A 157 4.63 -15.02 -23.30
N GLN A 158 4.05 -14.92 -22.11
CA GLN A 158 4.79 -14.90 -20.84
C GLN A 158 5.61 -16.18 -20.63
N HIS A 159 5.03 -17.36 -20.87
CA HIS A 159 5.76 -18.64 -20.80
C HIS A 159 6.89 -18.77 -21.84
N ARG A 160 6.75 -18.10 -23.00
CA ARG A 160 7.81 -18.06 -24.02
C ARG A 160 8.97 -17.14 -23.63
N GLN A 161 8.72 -16.17 -22.76
CA GLN A 161 9.73 -15.27 -22.19
C GLN A 161 10.22 -15.80 -20.83
N ALA A 162 10.65 -17.07 -20.79
CA ALA A 162 11.23 -17.71 -19.61
C ALA A 162 12.30 -16.80 -18.99
N GLY A 163 11.96 -16.13 -17.88
CA GLY A 163 12.82 -15.15 -17.22
C GLY A 163 12.15 -13.83 -16.83
N ASN A 164 10.98 -13.47 -17.40
CA ASN A 164 10.34 -12.17 -17.12
C ASN A 164 9.15 -12.21 -16.16
N SER A 165 9.25 -12.98 -15.08
CA SER A 165 8.20 -13.01 -14.05
C SER A 165 8.22 -11.78 -13.13
N GLY A 166 9.18 -10.85 -13.27
CA GLY A 166 9.32 -9.70 -12.39
C GLY A 166 10.50 -8.81 -12.75
N ILE A 167 10.74 -7.79 -11.93
CA ILE A 167 11.82 -6.82 -12.09
C ILE A 167 12.52 -6.55 -10.77
N THR A 168 13.84 -6.35 -10.85
CA THR A 168 14.67 -5.86 -9.75
C THR A 168 14.83 -4.34 -9.85
N PHE A 169 14.81 -3.64 -8.73
CA PHE A 169 14.96 -2.18 -8.67
C PHE A 169 15.77 -1.75 -7.45
N ARG A 170 16.47 -0.62 -7.56
CA ARG A 170 17.30 -0.04 -6.50
C ARG A 170 16.58 1.11 -5.82
N PHE A 171 16.80 1.23 -4.51
CA PHE A 171 16.25 2.32 -3.70
C PHE A 171 17.05 2.50 -2.40
N ALA A 172 16.62 3.43 -1.56
CA ALA A 172 17.18 3.61 -0.23
C ALA A 172 16.08 3.92 0.79
N ILE A 173 16.34 3.57 2.06
CA ILE A 173 15.52 3.97 3.21
C ILE A 173 16.36 4.94 4.05
N GLY A 174 16.21 6.23 3.82
CA GLY A 174 17.20 7.21 4.29
C GLY A 174 18.58 6.86 3.71
N ASP A 175 19.56 6.66 4.57
CA ASP A 175 20.93 6.29 4.18
C ASP A 175 21.16 4.78 4.02
N ILE A 176 20.11 3.95 4.15
CA ILE A 176 20.23 2.50 4.04
C ILE A 176 20.07 2.08 2.56
N PRO A 177 21.12 1.58 1.90
CA PRO A 177 21.01 1.10 0.52
C PRO A 177 20.17 -0.16 0.45
N ALA A 178 19.32 -0.26 -0.57
CA ALA A 178 18.38 -1.35 -0.74
C ALA A 178 18.24 -1.79 -2.20
N VAL A 179 17.90 -3.05 -2.38
CA VAL A 179 17.45 -3.61 -3.66
C VAL A 179 16.13 -4.34 -3.41
N GLY A 180 15.14 -4.09 -4.26
CA GLY A 180 13.84 -4.74 -4.23
C GLY A 180 13.63 -5.59 -5.48
N TYR A 181 12.72 -6.54 -5.38
CA TYR A 181 12.18 -7.29 -6.50
C TYR A 181 10.67 -7.35 -6.36
N VAL A 182 9.97 -7.13 -7.48
CA VAL A 182 8.54 -7.43 -7.60
C VAL A 182 8.32 -8.37 -8.77
N GLY A 183 7.45 -9.36 -8.59
CA GLY A 183 7.11 -10.29 -9.65
C GLY A 183 5.68 -10.80 -9.56
N ASP A 184 5.17 -11.28 -10.68
CA ASP A 184 3.87 -11.92 -10.79
C ASP A 184 3.91 -13.26 -10.04
N ALA A 185 3.09 -13.38 -8.99
CA ALA A 185 2.90 -14.62 -8.24
C ALA A 185 1.70 -15.43 -8.76
N GLY A 186 1.01 -14.95 -9.80
CA GLY A 186 -0.28 -15.47 -10.23
C GLY A 186 -1.41 -15.04 -9.29
N PHE A 187 -2.65 -15.38 -9.65
CA PHE A 187 -3.86 -15.08 -8.87
C PHE A 187 -4.03 -13.60 -8.48
N ASP A 188 -3.51 -12.69 -9.30
CA ASP A 188 -3.42 -11.24 -9.07
C ASP A 188 -2.52 -10.84 -7.88
N GLU A 189 -1.73 -11.75 -7.33
CA GLU A 189 -0.76 -11.44 -6.29
C GLU A 189 0.57 -10.95 -6.86
N VAL A 190 1.31 -10.18 -6.06
CA VAL A 190 2.69 -9.78 -6.37
C VAL A 190 3.62 -10.39 -5.33
N SER A 191 4.62 -11.14 -5.78
CA SER A 191 5.76 -11.54 -4.97
C SER A 191 6.65 -10.32 -4.75
N VAL A 192 6.99 -10.02 -3.51
CA VAL A 192 7.83 -8.88 -3.12
C VAL A 192 9.01 -9.41 -2.34
N HIS A 193 10.23 -9.14 -2.80
CA HIS A 193 11.46 -9.44 -2.07
C HIS A 193 12.28 -8.18 -1.90
N VAL A 194 13.10 -8.15 -0.85
CA VAL A 194 13.89 -6.98 -0.53
C VAL A 194 15.15 -7.35 0.22
N ALA A 195 16.25 -6.69 -0.13
CA ALA A 195 17.52 -6.77 0.56
C ALA A 195 18.00 -5.37 0.99
N LEU A 196 18.45 -5.24 2.24
CA LEU A 196 19.12 -4.03 2.75
C LEU A 196 20.60 -4.31 3.01
N TRP A 197 21.44 -3.30 2.81
CA TRP A 197 22.90 -3.47 2.73
C TRP A 197 23.23 -4.63 1.80
N PRO A 198 22.87 -4.51 0.51
CA PRO A 198 23.03 -5.59 -0.45
C PRO A 198 24.51 -5.99 -0.55
N THR A 199 24.75 -7.27 -0.79
CA THR A 199 26.08 -7.74 -1.18
C THR A 199 26.43 -7.26 -2.60
N ASP A 200 27.66 -7.46 -3.05
CA ASP A 200 28.06 -7.14 -4.43
C ASP A 200 27.18 -7.85 -5.48
N ARG A 201 26.63 -9.02 -5.12
CA ARG A 201 25.71 -9.81 -5.96
C ARG A 201 24.25 -9.69 -5.52
N GLY A 202 23.94 -8.75 -4.63
CA GLY A 202 22.61 -8.65 -4.01
C GLY A 202 21.49 -8.50 -5.03
N GLU A 203 21.75 -7.75 -6.10
CA GLU A 203 20.80 -7.52 -7.19
C GLU A 203 20.50 -8.77 -8.02
N GLU A 204 21.47 -9.68 -8.17
CA GLU A 204 21.26 -10.95 -8.85
C GLU A 204 20.41 -11.90 -8.01
N TRP A 205 20.59 -11.87 -6.69
CA TRP A 205 19.97 -12.84 -5.78
C TRP A 205 18.62 -12.42 -5.23
N VAL A 206 18.30 -11.13 -5.18
CA VAL A 206 17.06 -10.64 -4.54
C VAL A 206 15.78 -11.21 -5.17
N SER A 207 15.80 -11.59 -6.45
CA SER A 207 14.66 -12.22 -7.13
C SER A 207 14.37 -13.65 -6.64
N VAL A 208 15.31 -14.27 -5.93
CA VAL A 208 15.15 -15.64 -5.41
C VAL A 208 14.47 -15.59 -4.03
N GLY A 209 13.30 -16.22 -3.90
CA GLY A 209 12.44 -16.11 -2.71
C GLY A 209 13.07 -16.56 -1.38
N ASN A 210 14.15 -17.35 -1.41
CA ASN A 210 14.91 -17.81 -0.25
C ASN A 210 16.37 -17.32 -0.23
N ALA A 211 16.70 -16.23 -0.92
CA ALA A 211 18.08 -15.75 -1.06
C ALA A 211 18.81 -15.49 0.27
N GLY A 212 18.08 -14.98 1.28
CA GLY A 212 18.63 -14.74 2.61
C GLY A 212 19.88 -13.84 2.58
N PHE A 213 20.93 -14.26 3.28
CA PHE A 213 22.16 -13.45 3.40
C PHE A 213 22.98 -13.36 2.11
N THR A 214 22.65 -14.13 1.07
CA THR A 214 23.29 -13.99 -0.24
C THR A 214 22.88 -12.66 -0.88
N ALA A 215 21.67 -12.16 -0.60
CA ALA A 215 21.17 -10.91 -1.14
C ALA A 215 21.63 -9.66 -0.35
N GLY A 216 21.77 -9.75 0.98
CA GLY A 216 22.21 -8.63 1.84
C GLY A 216 22.22 -8.95 3.33
N ASP A 217 22.61 -7.99 4.17
CA ASP A 217 22.59 -8.15 5.64
C ASP A 217 21.17 -8.37 6.18
N VAL A 218 20.17 -7.85 5.47
CA VAL A 218 18.75 -8.08 5.74
C VAL A 218 18.08 -8.50 4.45
N PHE A 219 17.29 -9.57 4.50
CA PHE A 219 16.46 -10.06 3.41
C PHE A 219 15.07 -10.40 3.95
N ALA A 220 14.04 -10.02 3.21
CA ALA A 220 12.66 -10.43 3.49
C ALA A 220 11.94 -10.72 2.16
N SER A 221 10.96 -11.61 2.24
CA SER A 221 10.04 -11.90 1.14
C SER A 221 8.61 -12.03 1.63
N GLY A 222 7.65 -11.84 0.74
CA GLY A 222 6.22 -11.99 1.01
C GLY A 222 5.39 -11.68 -0.22
N TRP A 223 4.09 -11.59 -0.03
CA TRP A 223 3.12 -11.36 -1.10
C TRP A 223 2.25 -10.15 -0.79
N LEU A 224 1.93 -9.39 -1.85
CA LEU A 224 0.88 -8.38 -1.83
C LEU A 224 -0.35 -8.99 -2.49
N GLU A 225 -1.41 -9.20 -1.70
CA GLU A 225 -2.73 -9.55 -2.23
C GLU A 225 -3.32 -8.33 -2.93
N ARG A 226 -3.95 -8.53 -4.09
CA ARG A 226 -4.63 -7.47 -4.84
C ARG A 226 -6.04 -7.86 -5.30
N ARG A 227 -6.38 -9.15 -5.32
CA ARG A 227 -7.67 -9.62 -5.86
C ARG A 227 -8.84 -9.26 -4.93
N SER A 228 -8.67 -9.55 -3.65
CA SER A 228 -9.72 -9.42 -2.62
C SER A 228 -9.68 -8.06 -1.88
N GLY A 229 -8.79 -7.17 -2.34
CA GLY A 229 -8.37 -5.92 -1.71
C GLY A 229 -6.84 -5.80 -1.78
N ALA A 230 -6.24 -4.84 -1.09
CA ALA A 230 -4.82 -4.54 -1.18
C ALA A 230 -4.12 -4.61 0.18
N TRP A 231 -3.42 -5.71 0.46
CA TRP A 231 -2.65 -5.86 1.70
C TRP A 231 -1.44 -6.78 1.59
N LEU A 232 -0.42 -6.50 2.39
CA LEU A 232 0.70 -7.41 2.61
C LEU A 232 0.27 -8.64 3.39
N GLN A 233 0.68 -9.80 2.91
CA GLN A 233 0.50 -11.08 3.61
C GLN A 233 1.66 -11.33 4.58
N TYR A 234 1.33 -11.45 5.86
CA TYR A 234 2.24 -11.59 6.98
C TYR A 234 3.11 -12.86 6.84
N SER A 235 4.44 -12.67 6.76
CA SER A 235 5.40 -13.76 6.56
C SER A 235 6.71 -13.52 7.33
N VAL A 236 6.64 -13.28 8.65
CA VAL A 236 7.83 -12.97 9.47
C VAL A 236 8.93 -14.06 9.44
N SER A 237 8.57 -15.30 9.11
CA SER A 237 9.50 -16.43 8.97
C SER A 237 10.47 -16.25 7.79
N SER A 238 10.11 -15.46 6.78
CA SER A 238 10.97 -15.16 5.63
C SER A 238 12.12 -14.22 5.98
N LEU A 239 12.01 -13.43 7.05
CA LEU A 239 13.02 -12.45 7.45
C LEU A 239 14.34 -13.15 7.84
N LYS A 240 15.40 -12.86 7.09
CA LYS A 240 16.80 -13.08 7.47
C LYS A 240 17.41 -11.72 7.79
N CYS A 241 17.96 -11.56 8.99
CA CYS A 241 18.47 -10.27 9.46
C CYS A 241 19.68 -10.50 10.35
N ARG A 242 20.81 -9.84 10.05
CA ARG A 242 21.98 -9.83 10.91
C ARG A 242 21.63 -9.14 12.23
N LYS A 243 22.11 -9.68 13.35
CA LYS A 243 21.76 -9.21 14.70
C LYS A 243 21.97 -7.70 14.87
N GLN A 244 23.10 -7.18 14.36
CA GLN A 244 23.44 -5.76 14.47
C GLN A 244 22.53 -4.81 13.67
N ARG A 245 21.71 -5.32 12.73
CA ARG A 245 20.79 -4.50 11.91
C ARG A 245 19.36 -4.52 12.44
N LEU A 246 19.02 -5.47 13.31
CA LEU A 246 17.63 -5.78 13.66
C LEU A 246 16.92 -4.61 14.33
N GLU A 247 17.57 -3.97 15.30
CA GLU A 247 17.01 -2.80 15.99
C GLU A 247 16.81 -1.62 15.04
N THR A 248 17.84 -1.29 14.25
CA THR A 248 17.78 -0.22 13.26
C THR A 248 16.61 -0.39 12.29
N VAL A 249 16.40 -1.60 11.79
CA VAL A 249 15.31 -1.86 10.83
C VAL A 249 13.94 -1.86 11.52
N ALA A 250 13.86 -2.38 12.74
CA ALA A 250 12.61 -2.40 13.51
C ALA A 250 12.16 -1.01 13.97
N SER A 251 13.08 -0.05 14.09
CA SER A 251 12.78 1.33 14.49
C SER A 251 12.42 2.27 13.35
N LEU A 252 12.47 1.81 12.09
CA LEU A 252 12.05 2.62 10.94
C LEU A 252 10.56 2.98 11.06
N ASP A 253 10.23 4.25 10.91
CA ASP A 253 8.85 4.73 10.82
C ASP A 253 8.45 4.86 9.35
N ILE A 254 7.84 3.80 8.82
CA ILE A 254 7.42 3.73 7.42
C ILE A 254 5.92 3.46 7.40
N LYS A 255 5.13 4.23 6.68
CA LYS A 255 3.68 3.98 6.57
C LYS A 255 3.37 3.43 5.17
N PRO A 256 2.46 2.46 5.04
CA PRO A 256 1.99 2.08 3.71
C PRO A 256 1.25 3.27 3.10
N THR A 257 1.36 3.44 1.78
CA THR A 257 0.79 4.61 1.09
C THR A 257 -0.61 4.35 0.53
N CYS A 258 -0.88 3.12 0.07
CA CYS A 258 -2.11 2.77 -0.64
C CYS A 258 -2.62 1.33 -0.38
N PHE A 259 -2.01 0.61 0.57
CA PHE A 259 -2.33 -0.78 0.92
C PHE A 259 -2.30 -0.96 2.44
N GLY A 260 -2.79 -2.10 2.93
CA GLY A 260 -2.67 -2.45 4.34
C GLY A 260 -1.47 -3.33 4.60
N ASP A 261 -0.88 -3.25 5.78
CA ASP A 261 0.29 -4.04 6.12
C ASP A 261 -0.05 -5.33 6.87
N ARG A 262 -1.33 -5.68 7.09
CA ARG A 262 -1.75 -6.82 7.94
C ARG A 262 -2.78 -7.71 7.26
N GLY A 263 -2.33 -8.75 6.56
CA GLY A 263 -3.19 -9.86 6.13
C GLY A 263 -2.55 -11.21 6.41
N ARG A 264 -3.35 -12.25 6.65
CA ARG A 264 -2.82 -13.62 6.70
C ARG A 264 -2.37 -14.07 5.31
N LEU A 265 -1.43 -15.00 5.29
CA LEU A 265 -1.08 -15.76 4.09
C LEU A 265 -2.34 -16.45 3.54
N ILE A 266 -2.59 -16.28 2.24
CA ILE A 266 -3.63 -16.98 1.51
C ILE A 266 -2.94 -18.17 0.83
N MET A 267 -3.42 -19.39 1.11
CA MET A 267 -2.94 -20.63 0.49
C MET A 267 -3.96 -21.15 -0.51
#